data_AF-A0A7V9ASZ7-F1
#
_entry.id   AF-A0A7V9ASZ7-F1
#
_cell.length_a   1.000
_cell.length_b   1.000
_cell.length_c   1.000
_cell.angle_alpha   90.00
_cell.angle_beta   90.00
_cell.angle_gamma   90.00
#
_symmetry.space_group_name_H-M   'P 1'
#
loop_
_entity.id
_entity.type
_entity.pdbx_description
1 polymer ?
#
loop_
_entity_poly.entity_id
_entity_poly.type
_entity_poly.pdbx_seq_one_letter_code
_entity_poly.pdbx_strand_id
1 'polypeptide(L)' 'MTYVDAGLGGVVAAIVTYVATFPIRLHAHALGLLDLPGERSSHRVATPRGGGIAIILGTAAGLAVLSA' A
#
# COMPACT_ATOMS: atom_id res chain seq x y z
N MET A 1 -20.95 -12.63 -9.68
CA MET A 1 -19.98 -12.85 -8.59
C MET A 1 -19.67 -14.33 -8.48
N THR A 2 -18.86 -14.84 -9.40
CA THR A 2 -18.30 -16.18 -9.30
C THR A 2 -17.09 -16.15 -8.34
N TYR A 3 -16.70 -17.30 -7.79
CA TYR A 3 -15.47 -17.40 -7.00
C TYR A 3 -14.22 -16.99 -7.79
N VAL A 4 -14.27 -17.10 -9.13
CA VAL A 4 -13.21 -16.68 -10.04
C VAL A 4 -13.07 -15.14 -10.05
N ASP A 5 -14.20 -14.42 -10.11
CA ASP A 5 -14.20 -12.94 -10.11
C ASP A 5 -13.65 -12.39 -8.78
N ALA A 6 -14.04 -12.99 -7.66
CA ALA A 6 -13.53 -12.64 -6.34
C ALA A 6 -12.03 -12.95 -6.20
N GLY A 7 -11.58 -14.09 -6.72
CA GLY A 7 -10.17 -14.45 -6.77
C GLY A 7 -9.34 -13.47 -7.61
N LEU A 8 -9.84 -13.09 -8.78
CA LEU A 8 -9.20 -12.12 -9.67
C LEU A 8 -9.07 -10.75 -9.00
N GLY A 9 -10.14 -10.25 -8.38
CA GLY A 9 -10.10 -8.98 -7.64
C GLY A 9 -9.05 -8.98 -6.52
N GLY A 10 -8.93 -10.09 -5.78
CA GLY A 10 -7.92 -10.25 -4.73
C GLY A 10 -6.49 -10.26 -5.28
N VAL A 11 -6.25 -10.97 -6.38
CA VAL A 11 -4.93 -11.01 -7.04
C VAL A 11 -4.54 -9.63 -7.56
N VAL A 12 -5.46 -8.91 -8.21
CA VAL A 12 -5.24 -7.55 -8.68
C VAL A 12 -4.90 -6.63 -7.51
N ALA A 13 -5.65 -6.70 -6.40
CA ALA A 13 -5.39 -5.89 -5.22
C ALA A 13 -4.00 -6.17 -4.63
N ALA A 14 -3.58 -7.44 -4.56
CA ALA A 14 -2.26 -7.81 -4.07
C ALA A 14 -1.13 -7.29 -4.96
N ILE A 15 -1.25 -7.46 -6.28
CA ILE A 15 -0.25 -6.99 -7.25
C ILE A 15 -0.11 -5.47 -7.20
N VAL A 16 -1.24 -4.75 -7.25
CA VAL A 16 -1.24 -3.29 -7.23
C VAL A 16 -0.65 -2.76 -5.92
N THR A 17 -1.01 -3.35 -4.78
CA THR A 17 -0.43 -2.98 -3.47
C THR A 17 1.08 -3.20 -3.45
N TYR A 18 1.54 -4.36 -3.93
CA TYR A 18 2.96 -4.69 -3.96
C TYR A 18 3.76 -3.70 -4.83
N VAL A 19 3.29 -3.43 -6.05
CA VAL A 19 3.94 -2.50 -6.98
C VAL A 19 3.92 -1.07 -6.45
N ALA A 20 2.79 -0.61 -5.90
CA ALA A 20 2.65 0.75 -5.37
C ALA A 20 3.53 1.01 -4.12
N THR A 21 3.89 -0.03 -3.37
CA THR A 21 4.73 0.12 -2.17
C THR A 21 6.15 0.60 -2.51
N PHE A 22 6.73 0.19 -3.65
CA PHE A 22 8.08 0.60 -4.07
C PHE A 22 8.22 2.12 -4.29
N PRO A 23 7.42 2.79 -5.15
CA PRO A 23 7.53 4.21 -5.34
C PRO A 23 7.18 4.98 -4.06
N ILE A 24 6.23 4.53 -3.25
CA ILE A 24 5.93 5.16 -1.95
C ILE A 24 7.15 5.12 -1.03
N ARG A 25 7.84 3.98 -0.95
CA ARG A 25 9.06 3.83 -0.13
C ARG A 25 10.20 4.72 -0.65
N LEU A 26 10.39 4.77 -1.97
CA LEU A 26 11.44 5.58 -2.60
C LEU A 26 11.19 7.08 -2.41
N HIS A 27 9.93 7.52 -2.52
CA HIS A 27 9.55 8.92 -2.40
C HIS A 27 9.12 9.30 -0.99
N ALA A 28 9.24 8.42 0.02
CA ALA A 28 8.78 8.68 1.38
C ALA A 28 9.40 9.96 1.97
N HIS A 29 10.68 10.24 1.65
CA HIS A 29 11.33 11.48 2.05
C HIS A 29 10.70 12.70 1.37
N ALA A 30 10.47 12.64 0.05
CA ALA A 30 9.88 13.74 -0.71
C ALA A 30 8.39 13.99 -0.37
N LEU A 31 7.68 12.93 0.01
CA LEU A 31 6.27 12.98 0.38
C LEU A 31 6.04 13.36 1.86
N GLY A 32 7.11 13.58 2.65
CA GLY A 32 7.00 13.86 4.09
C GLY A 32 6.47 12.68 4.90
N LEU A 33 6.61 11.47 4.38
CA LEU A 33 6.06 10.23 4.92
C LEU A 33 7.06 9.49 5.83
N LEU A 34 8.00 10.19 6.45
CA LEU A 34 8.97 9.58 7.36
C LEU A 34 8.51 9.67 8.80
N ASP A 35 8.54 8.54 9.52
CA ASP A 35 8.38 8.51 10.98
C ASP A 35 9.71 8.84 11.63
N LEU A 36 9.82 10.01 12.25
CA LEU A 36 11.02 10.38 12.99
C LEU A 36 10.99 9.75 14.39
N PRO A 37 12.13 9.25 14.88
CA PRO A 37 12.20 8.69 16.22
C PRO A 37 12.02 9.79 17.28
N GLY A 38 11.03 9.63 18.16
CA GLY A 38 10.82 10.47 19.35
C GLY A 38 11.29 9.81 20.66
N GLU A 39 11.12 10.48 21.79
CA GLU A 39 11.58 10.01 23.13
C GLU A 39 11.00 8.65 23.56
N ARG A 40 9.84 8.25 23.02
CA ARG A 40 9.17 6.98 23.30
C ARG A 40 9.36 5.92 22.21
N SER A 41 10.15 6.23 21.20
CA SER A 41 10.27 5.40 20.01
C SER A 41 11.37 4.36 20.18
N SER A 42 11.06 3.10 19.84
CA SER A 42 12.03 1.99 19.90
C SER A 42 12.93 1.91 18.67
N HIS A 43 12.48 2.49 17.54
CA HIS A 43 13.29 2.58 16.33
C HIS A 43 14.25 3.76 16.43
N ARG A 44 15.52 3.54 16.06
CA ARG A 44 16.56 4.59 16.05
C ARG A 44 16.71 5.28 14.70
N VAL A 45 16.11 4.73 13.64
CA VAL A 45 16.23 5.22 12.26
C VAL A 45 14.85 5.63 11.77
N ALA A 46 14.79 6.72 11.00
CA ALA A 46 13.55 7.18 10.40
C ALA A 46 12.99 6.11 9.43
N THR A 47 11.73 5.72 9.62
CA THR A 47 11.11 4.67 8.80
C THR A 47 10.07 5.26 7.85
N PRO A 48 10.02 4.81 6.58
CA PRO A 48 8.99 5.24 5.65
C PRO A 48 7.62 4.71 6.09
N ARG A 49 6.70 5.63 6.38
CA ARG A 49 5.27 5.40 6.52
C ARG A 49 4.63 5.47 5.13
N GLY A 50 3.39 5.00 5.00
CA GLY A 50 2.63 5.10 3.76
C GLY A 50 2.18 3.79 3.13
N GLY A 51 2.50 2.64 3.73
CA GLY A 51 1.98 1.34 3.26
C GLY A 51 0.45 1.30 3.14
N GLY A 52 -0.27 2.04 4.00
CA GLY A 52 -1.72 2.17 3.91
C GLY A 52 -2.21 2.76 2.58
N ILE A 53 -1.45 3.69 1.97
CA ILE A 53 -1.79 4.26 0.66
C ILE A 53 -1.75 3.16 -0.42
N ALA A 54 -0.71 2.32 -0.39
CA ALA A 54 -0.61 1.19 -1.32
C ALA A 54 -1.79 0.22 -1.20
N ILE A 55 -2.21 -0.08 0.04
CA ILE A 55 -3.34 -0.97 0.32
C ILE A 55 -4.65 -0.36 -0.21
N ILE A 56 -4.88 0.94 0.00
CA ILE A 56 -6.07 1.63 -0.50
C ILE A 56 -6.12 1.56 -2.03
N LEU A 57 -4.99 1.83 -2.71
CA LEU A 57 -4.91 1.76 -4.17
C LEU A 57 -5.18 0.35 -4.69
N GLY A 58 -4.58 -0.68 -4.07
CA GLY A 58 -4.83 -2.06 -4.44
C GLY A 58 -6.28 -2.48 -4.21
N THR A 59 -6.85 -2.14 -3.06
CA THR A 59 -8.25 -2.45 -2.75
C THR A 59 -9.20 -1.77 -3.74
N ALA A 60 -8.98 -0.49 -4.07
CA ALA A 60 -9.78 0.22 -5.06
C ALA A 60 -9.69 -0.44 -6.45
N ALA A 61 -8.49 -0.86 -6.87
CA ALA A 61 -8.30 -1.57 -8.14
C ALA A 61 -9.00 -2.93 -8.16
N GLY A 62 -8.91 -3.71 -7.08
CA GLY A 62 -9.60 -5.00 -6.96
C GLY A 62 -11.12 -4.85 -6.98
N LEU A 63 -11.65 -3.82 -6.32
CA LEU A 63 -13.09 -3.49 -6.37
C LEU A 63 -13.53 -3.04 -7.76
N ALA A 64 -12.72 -2.24 -8.46
CA ALA A 64 -13.01 -1.81 -9.82
C ALA A 64 -13.17 -3.00 -10.78
N VAL A 65 -12.32 -4.02 -10.64
CA VAL A 65 -12.41 -5.28 -11.41
C VAL A 65 -13.68 -6.07 -11.08
N LEU A 66 -14.14 -6.01 -9.83
CA LEU A 66 -15.35 -6.70 -9.40
C LEU A 66 -16.64 -5.98 -9.83
N SER A 67 -16.55 -4.67 -10.07
CA SER A 67 -17.64 -3.83 -10.54
C SER A 67 -17.76 -3.76 -12.08
N ALA A 68 -16.77 -4.29 -12.78
CA ALA A 68 -16.73 -4.38 -14.25
C ALA A 68 -17.47 -5.64 -14.73
#